data_AF-A0A6B3CEY0-F1
#
_entry.id   AF-A0A6B3CEY0-F1
#
_cell.length_a   1.000
_cell.length_b   1.000
_cell.length_c   1.000
_cell.angle_alpha   90.00
_cell.angle_beta   90.00
_cell.angle_gamma   90.00
#
_symmetry.space_group_name_H-M   'P 1'
#
loop_
_entity.id
_entity.type
_entity.pdbx_description
1 polymer ?
#
loop_
_entity_poly.entity_id
_entity_poly.type
_entity_poly.pdbx_seq_one_letter_code
_entity_poly.pdbx_strand_id
1 'polypeptide(L)'
;RHYVDSTREAPGAALAALGGVDHVICTASTTDALGELVTGLRPHGRLTLVGVDDGALCLPVGLLVGQGVSVTGHLTGSARDTEEAMAF
;
A
#
# COMPACT_ATOMS: atom_id res chain seq x y z
N ARG A 1 -3.47 -19.29 -0.37
CA ARG A 1 -3.90 -18.09 0.40
C ARG A 1 -2.81 -17.84 1.44
N HIS A 2 -2.17 -16.67 1.41
CA HIS A 2 -1.15 -16.28 2.39
C HIS A 2 -1.77 -15.27 3.36
N TYR A 3 -1.40 -15.35 4.63
CA TYR A 3 -1.78 -14.41 5.67
C TYR A 3 -0.51 -13.96 6.39
N VAL A 4 -0.37 -12.65 6.56
CA VAL A 4 0.75 -12.00 7.25
C VAL A 4 0.14 -11.25 8.43
N ASP A 5 0.61 -11.55 9.63
CA ASP A 5 0.16 -10.87 10.85
C ASP A 5 1.14 -9.74 11.17
N SER A 6 0.76 -8.50 10.83
CA SER A 6 1.59 -7.31 11.04
C SER A 6 1.84 -6.97 12.51
N THR A 7 1.20 -7.65 13.47
CA THR A 7 1.50 -7.51 14.91
C THR A 7 2.62 -8.44 15.37
N ARG A 8 3.01 -9.41 14.53
CA ARG A 8 4.01 -10.44 14.86
C ARG A 8 5.27 -10.34 14.01
N GLU A 9 5.16 -9.78 12.81
CA GLU A 9 6.27 -9.64 11.88
C GLU A 9 6.17 -8.36 11.06
N ALA A 10 7.30 -7.95 10.48
CA ALA A 10 7.38 -6.80 9.59
C ALA A 10 6.71 -7.13 8.24
N PRO A 11 5.60 -6.47 7.87
CA PRO A 11 4.72 -6.98 6.83
C PRO A 11 5.33 -6.92 5.43
N GLY A 12 6.04 -5.86 5.06
CA GLY A 12 6.76 -5.72 3.79
C GLY A 12 7.94 -6.68 3.68
N ALA A 13 8.70 -6.94 4.75
CA ALA A 13 9.70 -8.02 4.75
C ALA A 13 9.07 -9.40 4.50
N ALA A 14 7.92 -9.69 5.12
CA ALA A 14 7.16 -10.92 4.87
C ALA A 14 6.64 -10.99 3.43
N LEU A 15 6.12 -9.88 2.88
CA LEU A 15 5.70 -9.79 1.48
C LEU A 15 6.89 -10.01 0.51
N ALA A 16 8.05 -9.42 0.80
CA ALA A 16 9.27 -9.61 0.01
C ALA A 16 9.71 -11.08 -0.01
N ALA A 17 9.63 -11.79 1.13
CA ALA A 17 9.91 -13.22 1.21
C ALA A 17 8.93 -14.09 0.38
N LEU A 18 7.70 -13.60 0.17
CA LEU A 18 6.72 -14.21 -0.73
C LEU A 18 6.92 -13.81 -2.20
N GLY A 19 8.01 -13.10 -2.52
CA GLY A 19 8.36 -12.63 -3.86
C GLY A 19 7.92 -11.20 -4.16
N GLY A 20 7.42 -10.46 -3.17
CA GLY A 20 6.93 -9.09 -3.28
C GLY A 20 5.53 -8.99 -3.89
N VAL A 21 5.01 -7.76 -3.94
CA VAL A 21 3.69 -7.46 -4.53
C VAL A 21 3.74 -6.23 -5.42
N ASP A 22 2.88 -6.21 -6.43
CA ASP A 22 2.77 -5.06 -7.36
C ASP A 22 1.89 -3.95 -6.78
N HIS A 23 0.94 -4.29 -5.92
CA HIS A 23 0.00 -3.32 -5.34
C HIS A 23 -0.38 -3.72 -3.91
N VAL A 24 -0.24 -2.76 -2.99
CA VAL A 24 -0.83 -2.80 -1.65
C VAL A 24 -2.01 -1.84 -1.59
N ILE A 25 -3.18 -2.34 -1.21
CA ILE A 25 -4.37 -1.53 -0.91
C ILE A 25 -4.51 -1.50 0.62
N CYS A 26 -4.20 -0.36 1.23
CA CYS A 26 -4.31 -0.18 2.67
C CYS A 26 -5.70 0.35 3.06
N THR A 27 -6.52 -0.53 3.61
CA THR A 27 -7.84 -0.19 4.17
C THR A 27 -7.81 -0.01 5.68
N ALA A 28 -6.65 -0.19 6.32
CA ALA A 28 -6.50 -0.02 7.76
C ALA A 28 -6.66 1.46 8.12
N SER A 29 -7.36 1.74 9.23
CA SER A 29 -7.54 3.09 9.77
C SER A 29 -6.34 3.53 10.63
N THR A 30 -5.13 3.14 10.23
CA THR A 30 -3.88 3.47 10.91
C THR A 30 -2.73 3.56 9.92
N THR A 31 -1.78 4.46 10.19
CA THR A 31 -0.57 4.66 9.39
C THR A 31 0.64 3.82 9.85
N ASP A 32 0.54 3.10 10.97
CA ASP A 32 1.67 2.43 11.65
C ASP A 32 2.47 1.47 10.76
N ALA A 33 1.78 0.72 9.90
CA ALA A 33 2.41 -0.31 9.06
C ALA A 33 2.89 0.21 7.69
N LEU A 34 2.55 1.45 7.30
CA LEU A 34 2.71 1.93 5.92
C LEU A 34 4.16 2.00 5.48
N GLY A 35 5.05 2.51 6.34
CA GLY A 35 6.48 2.62 6.02
C GLY A 35 7.11 1.25 5.74
N GLU A 36 6.70 0.23 6.49
CA GLU A 36 7.17 -1.13 6.29
C GLU A 36 6.57 -1.72 5.00
N LEU A 37 5.25 -1.63 4.81
CA LEU A 37 4.55 -2.19 3.63
C LEU A 37 5.17 -1.78 2.29
N VAL A 38 5.71 -0.57 2.18
CA VAL A 38 6.39 -0.08 0.97
C VAL A 38 7.62 -0.93 0.62
N THR A 39 8.31 -1.52 1.59
CA THR A 39 9.49 -2.38 1.36
C THR A 39 9.13 -3.73 0.72
N GLY A 40 7.86 -4.14 0.81
CA GLY A 40 7.34 -5.34 0.16
C GLY A 40 6.92 -5.13 -1.30
N LEU A 41 6.96 -3.89 -1.80
CA LEU A 41 6.62 -3.57 -3.18
C LEU A 41 7.72 -4.02 -4.14
N ARG A 42 7.31 -4.55 -5.29
CA ARG A 42 8.18 -4.75 -6.45
C ARG A 42 8.58 -3.40 -7.07
N PRO A 43 9.64 -3.35 -7.89
CA PRO A 43 9.91 -2.17 -8.71
C PRO A 43 8.66 -1.72 -9.46
N HIS A 44 8.39 -0.42 -9.46
CA HIS A 44 7.16 0.22 -9.98
C HIS A 44 5.86 -0.16 -9.27
N GLY A 45 5.96 -0.80 -8.09
CA GLY A 45 4.82 -1.12 -7.27
C GLY A 45 4.12 0.10 -6.69
N ARG A 46 2.90 -0.11 -6.21
CA ARG A 46 2.04 0.97 -5.69
C ARG A 46 1.52 0.67 -4.29
N LEU A 47 1.57 1.67 -3.43
CA LEU A 47 0.82 1.74 -2.17
C LEU A 47 -0.37 2.67 -2.36
N THR A 48 -1.60 2.16 -2.20
CA THR A 48 -2.82 2.97 -2.23
C THR A 48 -3.46 3.03 -0.86
N LEU A 49 -3.64 4.25 -0.35
CA LEU A 49 -4.26 4.54 0.93
C LEU A 49 -5.75 4.80 0.74
N VAL A 50 -6.57 4.03 1.45
CA VAL A 50 -8.03 4.19 1.54
C VAL A 50 -8.45 4.51 2.97
N GLY A 51 -7.79 3.89 3.96
CA GLY A 51 -7.88 4.28 5.36
C GLY A 51 -6.88 5.37 5.71
N VAL A 52 -7.24 6.21 6.69
CA VAL A 52 -6.43 7.34 7.15
C VAL A 52 -6.63 7.58 8.65
N ASP A 53 -5.58 8.01 9.32
CA ASP A 53 -5.56 8.59 10.67
C ASP A 53 -4.84 9.96 10.60
N ASP A 54 -4.49 10.54 11.74
CA ASP A 54 -3.73 11.81 11.82
C ASP A 54 -2.21 11.64 11.69
N GLY A 55 -1.74 10.43 11.36
CA GLY A 55 -0.33 10.12 11.22
C GLY A 55 0.28 10.57 9.88
N ALA A 56 1.59 10.33 9.74
CA ALA A 56 2.37 10.74 8.58
C ALA A 56 3.13 9.56 7.97
N LEU A 57 3.21 9.54 6.64
CA LEU A 57 3.99 8.56 5.90
C LEU A 57 5.40 9.10 5.63
N CYS A 58 6.38 8.59 6.37
CA CYS A 58 7.79 8.90 6.18
C CYS A 58 8.46 7.82 5.32
N LEU A 59 8.90 8.19 4.11
CA LEU A 59 9.56 7.25 3.19
C LEU A 59 10.95 7.74 2.76
N PRO A 60 11.93 6.83 2.62
CA PRO A 60 13.22 7.18 2.02
C PRO A 60 13.04 7.59 0.55
N VAL A 61 13.56 8.76 0.18
CA VAL A 61 13.52 9.24 -1.22
C VAL A 61 14.25 8.28 -2.17
N GLY A 62 15.34 7.66 -1.71
CA GLY A 62 16.08 6.67 -2.50
C GLY A 62 15.24 5.45 -2.87
N LEU A 63 14.29 5.06 -2.01
CA LEU A 63 13.35 3.99 -2.31
C LEU A 63 12.36 4.45 -3.40
N LEU A 64 11.77 5.64 -3.26
CA LEU A 64 10.83 6.20 -4.24
C LEU A 64 11.47 6.29 -5.64
N VAL A 65 12.68 6.84 -5.72
CA VAL A 65 13.37 7.06 -7.00
C VAL A 65 14.00 5.76 -7.54
N GLY A 66 14.68 5.00 -6.67
CA GLY A 66 15.44 3.83 -7.09
C GLY A 66 14.56 2.65 -7.50
N GLN A 67 13.42 2.46 -6.85
CA GLN A 67 12.45 1.43 -7.21
C GLN A 67 11.29 1.96 -8.05
N GLY A 68 11.17 3.29 -8.22
CA GLY A 68 10.09 3.91 -8.99
C GLY A 68 8.70 3.61 -8.42
N VAL A 69 8.59 3.39 -7.11
CA VAL A 69 7.31 3.09 -6.46
C VAL A 69 6.43 4.33 -6.41
N SER A 70 5.12 4.12 -6.32
CA SER A 70 4.13 5.19 -6.22
C SER A 70 3.30 5.08 -4.95
N VAL A 71 2.92 6.23 -4.39
CA VAL A 71 1.98 6.33 -3.28
C VAL A 71 0.79 7.16 -3.73
N THR A 72 -0.42 6.64 -3.56
CA THR A 72 -1.66 7.31 -3.96
C THR A 72 -2.69 7.27 -2.84
N GLY A 73 -3.53 8.29 -2.73
CA GLY A 73 -4.69 8.29 -1.82
C GLY A 73 -6.01 8.36 -2.58
N HIS A 74 -7.03 7.66 -2.09
CA HIS A 74 -8.39 7.77 -2.59
C HIS A 74 -9.39 7.53 -1.47
N LEU A 75 -10.20 8.53 -1.15
CA LEU A 75 -11.30 8.37 -0.19
C LEU A 75 -12.56 7.86 -0.90
N THR A 76 -12.82 8.38 -2.10
CA THR A 76 -13.96 8.04 -2.94
C THR A 76 -13.56 8.14 -4.41
N GLY A 77 -14.21 7.38 -5.29
CA GLY A 77 -14.14 7.59 -6.74
C GLY A 77 -14.99 8.77 -7.19
N SER A 78 -14.88 9.12 -8.48
CA SER A 78 -15.81 10.02 -9.16
C SER A 78 -17.19 9.37 -9.34
N ALA A 79 -18.21 10.17 -9.67
CA ALA A 79 -19.54 9.62 -10.00
C ALA A 79 -19.48 8.62 -11.16
N ARG A 80 -18.59 8.89 -12.13
CA ARG A 80 -18.33 7.98 -13.24
C ARG A 80 -17.75 6.65 -12.75
N ASP A 81 -16.76 6.68 -11.86
CA ASP A 81 -16.13 5.46 -11.32
C ASP A 81 -17.17 4.60 -10.57
N THR A 82 -18.11 5.25 -9.86
CA THR A 82 -19.20 4.55 -9.17
C THR A 82 -20.17 3.88 -10.16
N GLU A 83 -20.60 4.57 -11.21
CA GLU A 83 -21.45 3.98 -12.25
C GLU A 83 -20.75 2.82 -12.97
N GLU A 84 -19.47 2.98 -13.31
CA GLU A 84 -18.67 1.92 -13.92
C GLU A 84 -18.52 0.71 -12.98
N ALA A 85 -18.33 0.93 -11.68
CA ALA A 85 -18.28 -0.16 -10.70
C ALA A 85 -19.61 -0.93 -10.55
N MET A 86 -20.76 -0.25 -10.69
CA MET A 86 -22.08 -0.91 -10.67
C MET A 86 -22.38 -1.70 -11.94
N ALA A 87 -21.65 -1.46 -13.03
CA ALA A 87 -21.81 -2.18 -14.30
C ALA A 87 -20.98 -3.48 -14.39
N PHE A 88 -20.20 -3.81 -13.36
CA PHE A 88 -19.42 -5.04 -13.23
C PHE A 88 -20.30 -6.25 -12.87
#